data_AF-A0A935BPK0-F1
#
_entry.id   AF-A0A935BPK0-F1
#
_cell.length_a   1.000
_cell.length_b   1.000
_cell.length_c   1.000
_cell.angle_alpha   90.00
_cell.angle_beta   90.00
_cell.angle_gamma   90.00
#
_symmetry.space_group_name_H-M   'P 1'
#
loop_
_entity.id
_entity.type
_entity.pdbx_description
1 polymer ?
#
loop_
_entity_poly.entity_id
_entity_poly.type
_entity_poly.pdbx_seq_one_letter_code
_entity_poly.pdbx_strand_id
1 'polypeptide(L)'
;MASDKRVRRMAGSIKVNVRMLLGIMLVLGVVLGLSFWRSGQVDAKNESNPRTGFRALPLAEVASPESLDDSPEATVVISGNGAPITINDNTTASLYPSVATVSGVNQSITRVRVQLNNFTHTFPDDVDVILEGPQGQKAMIMSDAGGGADVSNLQLTFDSVAPLSAILPDEGVTTAGTFRAVNYGNGAGIFTDTFPAPFPAPNTLTEAPADLSVFHQTDPNGQWKLYVVDDAGQDSGSISGGWTLFVTVPAIFTVNSTNDPGNGVCDASECTLREAITSAINATGNSDQISFDPSFNSPKTIELLTPLPDITESMAIAGPGANLLTVRRSLTAATNFRIFTIVGGIANGVAISGMHLTGGRATGDFGGGIYSQSKLSLNNLYVAGNSGADGGAVSLVVSDGIFAGCTFSNNIVTGNGGGINYYGDGGNTLRIVNSTISGNDAGSGVEASSISAEAATVVWKLRTVRSLIIHRF
;
A
#
# COMPACT_ATOMS: atom_id res chain seq x y z
N MET A 1 37.43 -77.59 -19.78
CA MET A 1 36.77 -77.29 -21.07
C MET A 1 35.65 -76.27 -20.77
N ALA A 2 35.89 -74.96 -20.76
CA ALA A 2 36.18 -74.01 -21.85
C ALA A 2 34.94 -73.58 -22.65
N SER A 3 34.42 -72.36 -22.39
CA SER A 3 33.75 -71.42 -23.32
C SER A 3 33.36 -70.14 -22.52
N ASP A 4 34.15 -69.07 -22.44
CA ASP A 4 34.41 -67.99 -23.43
C ASP A 4 33.16 -67.45 -24.16
N LYS A 5 32.72 -66.22 -23.83
CA LYS A 5 32.69 -65.09 -24.78
C LYS A 5 32.29 -63.74 -24.16
N ARG A 6 33.31 -62.87 -24.21
CA ARG A 6 33.42 -61.40 -24.19
C ARG A 6 32.15 -60.54 -24.39
N VAL A 7 32.03 -59.53 -23.53
CA VAL A 7 31.25 -58.29 -23.70
C VAL A 7 32.02 -57.30 -24.59
N ARG A 8 31.41 -56.81 -25.67
CA ARG A 8 31.94 -55.75 -26.54
C ARG A 8 31.35 -54.39 -26.18
N ARG A 9 32.24 -53.40 -26.03
CA ARG A 9 31.95 -51.95 -26.05
C ARG A 9 31.36 -51.54 -27.41
N MET A 10 30.40 -50.61 -27.42
CA MET A 10 30.20 -49.68 -28.53
C MET A 10 30.15 -48.26 -27.97
N ALA A 11 31.00 -47.40 -28.53
CA ALA A 11 31.07 -45.97 -28.31
C ALA A 11 30.13 -45.28 -29.30
N GLY A 12 29.35 -44.30 -28.83
CA GLY A 12 28.58 -43.37 -29.64
C GLY A 12 28.83 -41.95 -29.14
N SER A 13 29.43 -41.12 -30.00
CA SER A 13 29.87 -39.75 -29.74
C SER A 13 28.68 -38.78 -29.71
N ILE A 14 28.54 -38.00 -28.63
CA ILE A 14 27.71 -36.78 -28.61
C ILE A 14 28.66 -35.58 -28.78
N LYS A 15 28.51 -34.87 -29.89
CA LYS A 15 29.19 -33.60 -30.15
C LYS A 15 28.50 -32.50 -29.33
N VAL A 16 29.19 -31.95 -28.34
CA VAL A 16 28.85 -30.66 -27.72
C VAL A 16 29.52 -29.59 -28.57
N ASN A 17 28.72 -28.69 -29.15
CA ASN A 17 29.23 -27.54 -29.89
C ASN A 17 29.30 -26.34 -28.92
N VAL A 18 30.50 -25.79 -28.80
CA VAL A 18 30.86 -24.65 -27.93
C VAL A 18 30.86 -23.36 -28.77
N ARG A 19 30.48 -22.25 -28.12
CA ARG A 19 30.38 -20.83 -28.54
C ARG A 19 28.93 -20.40 -28.77
N MET A 20 28.38 -19.36 -28.13
CA MET A 20 29.01 -18.08 -27.76
C MET A 20 28.25 -17.40 -26.60
N LEU A 21 29.03 -16.90 -25.62
CA LEU A 21 28.68 -15.97 -24.53
C LEU A 21 28.11 -14.64 -25.07
N LEU A 22 27.16 -14.01 -24.36
CA LEU A 22 27.42 -12.84 -23.48
C LEU A 22 26.11 -12.35 -22.81
N GLY A 23 26.19 -12.03 -21.51
CA GLY A 23 25.31 -11.06 -20.85
C GLY A 23 24.39 -11.64 -19.78
N ILE A 24 24.86 -11.67 -18.53
CA ILE A 24 24.13 -11.29 -17.30
C ILE A 24 25.11 -11.37 -16.11
N MET A 25 24.96 -10.39 -15.20
CA MET A 25 25.50 -10.22 -13.83
C MET A 25 26.54 -9.11 -13.65
N LEU A 26 26.11 -8.00 -13.04
CA LEU A 26 26.62 -7.55 -11.73
C LEU A 26 25.81 -6.34 -11.22
N VAL A 27 25.15 -6.45 -10.05
CA VAL A 27 25.04 -5.35 -9.08
C VAL A 27 24.92 -5.94 -7.67
N LEU A 28 25.99 -5.80 -6.88
CA LEU A 28 25.95 -5.64 -5.42
C LEU A 28 27.36 -5.20 -5.00
N GLY A 29 27.48 -4.00 -4.43
CA GLY A 29 28.75 -3.40 -4.04
C GLY A 29 28.55 -2.20 -3.13
N VAL A 30 28.80 -2.46 -1.86
CA VAL A 30 28.61 -1.62 -0.67
C VAL A 30 29.51 -0.38 -0.65
N VAL A 31 28.96 0.70 -0.08
CA VAL A 31 29.57 1.99 0.27
C VAL A 31 30.68 1.82 1.32
N LEU A 32 31.85 2.44 1.11
CA LEU A 32 32.74 2.96 2.17
C LEU A 32 33.82 3.84 1.51
N GLY A 33 33.73 5.15 1.68
CA GLY A 33 34.72 6.14 1.24
C GLY A 33 35.36 6.84 2.43
N LEU A 34 36.56 6.38 2.80
CA LEU A 34 37.44 6.99 3.79
C LEU A 34 38.16 8.22 3.22
N SER A 35 38.28 9.21 4.10
CA SER A 35 39.02 10.47 4.02
C SER A 35 40.48 10.31 3.58
N PHE A 36 41.03 11.25 2.81
CA PHE A 36 42.41 11.71 3.03
C PHE A 36 42.67 13.14 2.50
N TRP A 37 43.49 13.81 3.31
CA TRP A 37 43.94 15.18 3.36
C TRP A 37 44.98 15.50 2.27
N ARG A 38 44.99 16.71 1.71
CA ARG A 38 46.22 17.31 1.15
C ARG A 38 46.17 18.84 1.17
N SER A 39 47.14 19.41 1.89
CA SER A 39 47.40 20.83 2.08
C SER A 39 48.51 21.35 1.15
N GLY A 40 48.52 22.66 0.96
CA GLY A 40 49.66 23.46 0.47
C GLY A 40 49.69 23.64 -1.05
N GLN A 41 50.07 24.79 -1.60
CA GLN A 41 50.34 26.14 -1.13
C GLN A 41 50.57 26.93 -2.43
N VAL A 42 50.09 28.16 -2.59
CA VAL A 42 50.59 29.03 -3.68
C VAL A 42 50.75 30.46 -3.18
N ASP A 43 52.00 30.92 -3.25
CA ASP A 43 52.47 32.23 -2.81
C ASP A 43 52.07 33.36 -3.76
N ALA A 44 51.95 34.55 -3.15
CA ALA A 44 51.45 35.80 -3.67
C ALA A 44 52.38 36.53 -4.67
N LYS A 45 51.78 37.31 -5.58
CA LYS A 45 52.35 38.56 -6.12
C LYS A 45 51.28 39.64 -6.42
N ASN A 46 51.32 40.68 -5.58
CA ASN A 46 51.30 42.13 -5.86
C ASN A 46 50.13 42.83 -6.62
N GLU A 47 49.30 43.51 -5.81
CA GLU A 47 48.86 44.93 -5.82
C GLU A 47 48.49 45.68 -7.12
N SER A 48 47.28 46.26 -7.16
CA SER A 48 47.08 47.74 -7.12
C SER A 48 45.60 48.23 -7.18
N ASN A 49 45.22 49.00 -6.15
CA ASN A 49 44.28 50.15 -6.11
C ASN A 49 42.74 49.98 -6.21
N PRO A 50 41.93 50.94 -5.67
CA PRO A 50 40.86 50.63 -4.73
C PRO A 50 39.49 51.23 -5.17
N ARG A 51 38.51 51.19 -4.26
CA ARG A 51 37.15 51.77 -4.31
C ARG A 51 36.08 50.79 -4.81
N THR A 52 35.21 50.35 -3.90
CA THR A 52 33.89 50.94 -3.64
C THR A 52 33.00 49.94 -2.89
N GLY A 53 32.34 50.40 -1.82
CA GLY A 53 31.07 49.84 -1.37
C GLY A 53 31.12 48.62 -0.45
N PHE A 54 31.12 48.87 0.86
CA PHE A 54 30.44 47.97 1.79
C PHE A 54 28.97 47.87 1.35
N ARG A 55 28.58 46.76 0.73
CA ARG A 55 27.18 46.33 0.67
C ARG A 55 27.03 45.22 1.68
N ALA A 56 26.21 45.49 2.69
CA ALA A 56 25.67 44.47 3.58
C ALA A 56 25.06 43.35 2.73
N LEU A 57 25.47 42.11 3.00
CA LEU A 57 24.77 40.93 2.53
C LEU A 57 23.37 40.98 3.18
N PRO A 58 22.27 40.94 2.42
CA PRO A 58 20.96 40.88 3.04
C PRO A 58 20.85 39.58 3.84
N LEU A 59 20.29 39.72 5.04
CA LEU A 59 19.83 38.64 5.90
C LEU A 59 19.06 37.61 5.06
N ALA A 60 19.30 36.34 5.36
CA ALA A 60 18.53 35.21 4.85
C ALA A 60 17.03 35.55 4.88
N GLU A 61 16.42 35.48 3.69
CA GLU A 61 14.99 35.55 3.53
C GLU A 61 14.38 34.42 4.36
N VAL A 62 13.59 34.83 5.36
CA VAL A 62 12.79 33.93 6.19
C VAL A 62 11.92 33.13 5.23
N ALA A 63 12.11 31.82 5.21
CA ALA A 63 11.22 30.90 4.53
C ALA A 63 9.78 31.25 4.93
N SER A 64 8.96 31.56 3.93
CA SER A 64 7.51 31.66 4.09
C SER A 64 7.01 30.40 4.81
N PRO A 65 5.98 30.50 5.67
CA PRO A 65 5.39 29.30 6.24
C PRO A 65 4.97 28.40 5.07
N GLU A 66 5.41 27.14 5.11
CA GLU A 66 4.91 26.10 4.21
C GLU A 66 3.40 26.28 4.11
N SER A 67 2.91 26.48 2.88
CA SER A 67 1.49 26.40 2.59
C SER A 67 1.03 25.06 3.18
N LEU A 68 0.17 25.13 4.19
CA LEU A 68 -0.55 23.97 4.68
C LEU A 68 -1.16 23.31 3.44
N ASP A 69 -0.66 22.14 3.12
CA ASP A 69 -1.25 21.26 2.13
C ASP A 69 -2.66 20.96 2.62
N ASP A 70 -3.66 21.67 2.07
CA ASP A 70 -5.08 21.49 2.39
C ASP A 70 -5.64 20.25 1.67
N SER A 71 -4.76 19.39 1.11
CA SER A 71 -5.20 18.06 0.72
C SER A 71 -5.66 17.31 1.97
N PRO A 72 -6.83 16.66 1.94
CA PRO A 72 -7.27 15.91 3.11
C PRO A 72 -6.27 14.78 3.35
N GLU A 73 -5.47 14.92 4.43
CA GLU A 73 -4.74 13.82 5.01
C GLU A 73 -5.70 12.65 5.28
N ALA A 74 -5.15 11.44 5.44
CA ALA A 74 -5.88 10.29 5.98
C ALA A 74 -6.84 10.73 7.08
N THR A 75 -8.09 10.26 7.02
CA THR A 75 -8.99 10.56 8.13
C THR A 75 -8.58 9.71 9.32
N VAL A 76 -7.83 10.31 10.24
CA VAL A 76 -7.49 9.72 11.53
C VAL A 76 -8.56 10.14 12.52
N VAL A 77 -9.40 9.18 12.89
CA VAL A 77 -10.39 9.34 13.95
C VAL A 77 -9.68 9.08 15.28
N ILE A 78 -9.54 10.13 16.08
CA ILE A 78 -8.96 10.05 17.41
C ILE A 78 -10.08 9.87 18.43
N SER A 79 -9.96 8.83 19.23
CA SER A 79 -10.81 8.56 20.39
C SER A 79 -9.91 8.13 21.55
N GLY A 80 -10.50 7.57 22.59
CA GLY A 80 -9.77 7.09 23.77
C GLY A 80 -10.52 7.44 25.04
N ASN A 81 -9.89 7.12 26.17
CA ASN A 81 -10.38 7.50 27.47
C ASN A 81 -9.21 8.04 28.28
N GLY A 82 -9.19 9.36 28.50
CA GLY A 82 -8.16 10.05 29.27
C GLY A 82 -8.34 9.95 30.79
N ALA A 83 -9.35 9.21 31.28
CA ALA A 83 -9.48 8.94 32.71
C ALA A 83 -8.29 8.09 33.19
N PRO A 84 -7.67 8.44 34.34
CA PRO A 84 -6.58 7.65 34.91
C PRO A 84 -7.01 6.21 35.16
N ILE A 85 -6.14 5.26 34.81
CA ILE A 85 -6.32 3.83 35.09
C ILE A 85 -5.30 3.45 36.16
N THR A 86 -5.74 3.15 37.39
CA THR A 86 -4.90 2.50 38.39
C THR A 86 -4.79 1.02 38.08
N ILE A 87 -3.56 0.52 37.95
CA ILE A 87 -3.23 -0.90 37.81
C ILE A 87 -3.06 -1.45 39.22
N ASN A 88 -3.94 -2.38 39.60
CA ASN A 88 -3.99 -2.93 40.95
C ASN A 88 -3.22 -4.25 40.97
N ASP A 89 -2.37 -4.45 41.98
CA ASP A 89 -1.60 -5.68 42.22
C ASP A 89 -2.45 -6.97 42.06
N ASN A 90 -2.01 -7.88 41.18
CA ASN A 90 -2.60 -9.19 40.91
C ASN A 90 -4.12 -9.19 40.65
N THR A 91 -4.64 -8.17 39.96
CA THR A 91 -6.06 -8.11 39.66
C THR A 91 -6.38 -7.16 38.50
N THR A 92 -7.67 -7.04 38.17
CA THR A 92 -8.14 -6.08 37.18
C THR A 92 -7.84 -4.65 37.61
N ALA A 93 -7.47 -3.81 36.66
CA ALA A 93 -7.35 -2.37 36.89
C ALA A 93 -8.67 -1.73 37.40
N SER A 94 -8.55 -0.58 38.05
CA SER A 94 -9.68 0.19 38.59
C SER A 94 -10.74 0.60 37.56
N LEU A 95 -10.34 0.76 36.29
CA LEU A 95 -11.21 1.09 35.17
C LEU A 95 -11.13 -0.03 34.12
N TYR A 96 -12.01 -1.02 34.28
CA TYR A 96 -11.96 -2.28 33.56
C TYR A 96 -13.36 -2.74 33.12
N PRO A 97 -13.71 -2.66 31.82
CA PRO A 97 -12.94 -2.04 30.75
C PRO A 97 -12.90 -0.50 30.88
N SER A 98 -11.84 0.09 30.34
CA SER A 98 -11.84 1.50 29.96
C SER A 98 -12.42 1.64 28.55
N VAL A 99 -13.53 2.37 28.42
CA VAL A 99 -14.31 2.43 27.17
C VAL A 99 -14.08 3.75 26.43
N ALA A 100 -13.87 3.65 25.12
CA ALA A 100 -13.90 4.74 24.16
C ALA A 100 -15.00 4.49 23.12
N THR A 101 -15.58 5.54 22.53
CA THR A 101 -16.61 5.39 21.47
C THR A 101 -16.14 6.06 20.19
N VAL A 102 -16.34 5.37 19.07
CA VAL A 102 -16.17 5.92 17.72
C VAL A 102 -17.54 5.94 17.04
N SER A 103 -17.84 7.01 16.30
CA SER A 103 -19.15 7.19 15.64
C SER A 103 -19.04 8.07 14.41
N GLY A 104 -19.92 7.86 13.42
CA GLY A 104 -20.04 8.70 12.23
C GLY A 104 -19.03 8.40 11.12
N VAL A 105 -18.34 7.26 11.21
CA VAL A 105 -17.32 6.87 10.22
C VAL A 105 -17.95 5.94 9.19
N ASN A 106 -17.93 6.32 7.91
CA ASN A 106 -18.59 5.52 6.86
C ASN A 106 -17.63 4.62 6.08
N GLN A 107 -16.36 4.58 6.49
CA GLN A 107 -15.28 3.82 5.89
C GLN A 107 -14.82 2.72 6.85
N SER A 108 -14.29 1.64 6.30
CA SER A 108 -13.67 0.58 7.10
C SER A 108 -12.24 0.94 7.50
N ILE A 109 -11.81 0.38 8.62
CA ILE A 109 -10.47 0.58 9.18
C ILE A 109 -9.38 0.08 8.21
N THR A 110 -8.37 0.90 7.96
CA THR A 110 -7.12 0.47 7.33
C THR A 110 -6.01 0.24 8.32
N ARG A 111 -6.09 0.85 9.52
CA ARG A 111 -5.05 0.76 10.54
C ARG A 111 -5.54 1.22 11.90
N VAL A 112 -5.08 0.55 12.95
CA VAL A 112 -5.30 0.93 14.35
C VAL A 112 -3.96 1.19 15.02
N ARG A 113 -3.90 2.25 15.83
CA ARG A 113 -2.84 2.43 16.83
C ARG A 113 -3.46 2.69 18.19
N VAL A 114 -2.80 2.19 19.24
CA VAL A 114 -3.18 2.44 20.64
C VAL A 114 -2.02 3.12 21.34
N GLN A 115 -2.27 4.17 22.11
CA GLN A 115 -1.27 4.78 22.95
C GLN A 115 -1.67 4.69 24.42
N LEU A 116 -0.80 4.15 25.26
CA LEU A 116 -0.90 4.23 26.71
C LEU A 116 -0.17 5.49 27.17
N ASN A 117 -0.89 6.37 27.87
CA ASN A 117 -0.38 7.68 28.26
C ASN A 117 0.09 7.67 29.73
N ASN A 118 1.33 8.08 29.94
CA ASN A 118 2.00 8.14 31.23
C ASN A 118 1.99 6.78 31.97
N PHE A 119 2.34 5.71 31.25
CA PHE A 119 2.48 4.36 31.79
C PHE A 119 3.58 4.29 32.85
N THR A 120 3.24 3.78 34.03
CA THR A 120 4.14 3.64 35.19
C THR A 120 3.85 2.30 35.85
N HIS A 121 4.88 1.51 36.13
CA HIS A 121 4.77 0.23 36.84
C HIS A 121 6.10 -0.10 37.50
N THR A 122 6.10 -0.81 38.62
CA THR A 122 7.34 -1.28 39.27
C THR A 122 7.82 -2.62 38.71
N PHE A 123 6.95 -3.36 38.02
CA PHE A 123 7.31 -4.57 37.27
C PHE A 123 6.48 -4.66 35.98
N PRO A 124 6.88 -3.98 34.89
CA PRO A 124 6.05 -3.91 33.67
C PRO A 124 5.62 -5.24 33.07
N ASP A 125 6.40 -6.30 33.29
CA ASP A 125 6.12 -7.65 32.79
C ASP A 125 4.73 -8.15 33.18
N ASP A 126 4.33 -7.88 34.43
CA ASP A 126 3.06 -8.33 35.02
C ASP A 126 1.81 -7.70 34.36
N VAL A 127 2.00 -6.73 33.46
CA VAL A 127 0.89 -5.94 32.89
C VAL A 127 0.42 -6.50 31.56
N ASP A 128 -0.76 -7.09 31.60
CA ASP A 128 -1.51 -7.57 30.47
C ASP A 128 -2.52 -6.54 29.95
N VAL A 129 -2.46 -6.25 28.65
CA VAL A 129 -3.35 -5.29 27.99
C VAL A 129 -3.93 -5.87 26.70
N ILE A 130 -5.26 -5.87 26.63
CA ILE A 130 -5.98 -6.30 25.44
C ILE A 130 -7.01 -5.24 25.00
N LEU A 131 -7.05 -5.01 23.69
CA LEU A 131 -8.04 -4.15 23.04
C LEU A 131 -9.15 -5.01 22.44
N GLU A 132 -10.40 -4.67 22.77
CA GLU A 132 -11.59 -5.20 22.11
C GLU A 132 -12.24 -4.13 21.22
N GLY A 133 -12.43 -4.48 19.95
CA GLY A 133 -13.13 -3.66 18.95
C GLY A 133 -14.65 -3.80 19.01
N PRO A 134 -15.39 -2.93 18.32
CA PRO A 134 -16.84 -2.79 18.43
C PRO A 134 -17.63 -4.03 17.97
N GLN A 135 -17.04 -4.88 17.14
CA GLN A 135 -17.66 -6.13 16.68
C GLN A 135 -17.06 -7.36 17.39
N GLY A 136 -16.34 -7.16 18.50
CA GLY A 136 -15.82 -8.22 19.36
C GLY A 136 -14.45 -8.78 18.96
N GLN A 137 -13.80 -8.21 17.94
CA GLN A 137 -12.39 -8.51 17.62
C GLN A 137 -11.50 -8.18 18.81
N LYS A 138 -10.45 -8.95 19.03
CA LYS A 138 -9.54 -8.79 20.17
C LYS A 138 -8.10 -8.81 19.67
N ALA A 139 -7.28 -7.89 20.17
CA ALA A 139 -5.84 -7.87 19.95
C ALA A 139 -5.15 -7.64 21.29
N MET A 140 -4.29 -8.56 21.67
CA MET A 140 -3.35 -8.33 22.76
C MET A 140 -2.36 -7.27 22.29
N ILE A 141 -2.12 -6.24 23.09
CA ILE A 141 -1.19 -5.16 22.72
C ILE A 141 0.10 -5.21 23.53
N MET A 142 0.05 -5.74 24.75
CA MET A 142 1.18 -5.95 25.65
C MET A 142 0.80 -7.06 26.62
N SER A 143 1.71 -7.99 26.89
CA SER A 143 1.60 -9.05 27.90
C SER A 143 2.99 -9.64 28.09
N ASP A 144 3.37 -9.92 29.34
CA ASP A 144 4.68 -10.46 29.74
C ASP A 144 5.85 -9.63 29.15
N ALA A 145 5.76 -8.29 29.20
CA ALA A 145 6.73 -7.42 28.54
C ALA A 145 7.31 -6.33 29.45
N GLY A 146 8.64 -6.16 29.42
CA GLY A 146 9.35 -5.07 30.06
C GLY A 146 10.10 -5.44 31.35
N GLY A 147 10.02 -6.72 31.75
CA GLY A 147 10.76 -7.28 32.87
C GLY A 147 10.52 -6.56 34.20
N GLY A 148 11.46 -6.74 35.14
CA GLY A 148 11.33 -6.24 36.51
C GLY A 148 11.91 -4.86 36.81
N ALA A 149 12.14 -4.02 35.80
CA ALA A 149 12.68 -2.67 36.03
C ALA A 149 11.54 -1.64 36.13
N ASP A 150 11.52 -0.85 37.20
CA ASP A 150 10.56 0.24 37.35
C ASP A 150 10.56 1.19 36.14
N VAL A 151 9.37 1.50 35.66
CA VAL A 151 9.13 2.50 34.62
C VAL A 151 8.22 3.59 35.14
N SER A 152 8.42 4.81 34.65
CA SER A 152 7.58 5.94 35.01
C SER A 152 7.28 6.85 33.83
N ASN A 153 6.02 7.24 33.73
CA ASN A 153 5.49 8.19 32.74
C ASN A 153 5.88 7.88 31.28
N LEU A 154 5.94 6.59 30.90
CA LEU A 154 6.24 6.21 29.53
C LEU A 154 5.04 6.48 28.61
N GLN A 155 5.33 6.97 27.41
CA GLN A 155 4.39 6.99 26.29
C GLN A 155 4.65 5.76 25.45
N LEU A 156 3.77 4.76 25.54
CA LEU A 156 3.86 3.52 24.76
C LEU A 156 2.82 3.54 23.65
N THR A 157 3.26 3.52 22.39
CA THR A 157 2.36 3.47 21.23
C THR A 157 2.49 2.11 20.55
N PHE A 158 1.37 1.41 20.35
CA PHE A 158 1.29 0.12 19.69
C PHE A 158 0.70 0.27 18.30
N ASP A 159 1.37 -0.36 17.33
CA ASP A 159 1.21 -0.04 15.92
C ASP A 159 1.59 -1.23 15.02
N SER A 160 0.66 -1.70 14.18
CA SER A 160 0.88 -2.85 13.28
C SER A 160 1.87 -2.60 12.14
N VAL A 161 2.33 -1.37 11.91
CA VAL A 161 3.35 -1.06 10.88
C VAL A 161 4.65 -0.52 11.45
N ALA A 162 4.80 -0.49 12.78
CA ALA A 162 6.10 -0.22 13.40
C ALA A 162 7.18 -1.18 12.84
N PRO A 163 8.47 -0.82 12.80
CA PRO A 163 9.52 -1.75 12.35
C PRO A 163 9.42 -3.10 13.07
N LEU A 164 9.71 -4.21 12.37
CA LEU A 164 9.64 -5.55 12.99
C LEU A 164 10.56 -5.71 14.22
N SER A 165 11.62 -4.91 14.30
CA SER A 165 12.53 -4.84 15.44
C SER A 165 12.04 -3.93 16.58
N ALA A 166 11.01 -3.11 16.34
CA ALA A 166 10.43 -2.24 17.35
C ALA A 166 9.39 -3.03 18.14
N ILE A 167 9.86 -3.88 19.03
CA ILE A 167 9.07 -4.66 19.97
C ILE A 167 9.50 -4.27 21.38
N LEU A 168 8.58 -4.30 22.35
CA LEU A 168 8.97 -4.21 23.75
C LEU A 168 9.88 -5.40 24.08
N PRO A 169 10.91 -5.23 24.93
CA PRO A 169 11.71 -6.35 25.39
C PRO A 169 10.87 -7.28 26.28
N ASP A 170 11.23 -8.56 26.30
CA ASP A 170 10.80 -9.56 27.27
C ASP A 170 11.39 -9.17 28.65
N GLU A 171 12.64 -9.55 28.93
CA GLU A 171 13.31 -9.34 30.22
C GLU A 171 14.20 -8.06 30.31
N GLY A 172 13.73 -6.91 29.83
CA GLY A 172 14.57 -5.71 29.71
C GLY A 172 13.87 -4.38 29.95
N VAL A 173 14.65 -3.33 30.23
CA VAL A 173 14.10 -1.99 30.53
C VAL A 173 13.21 -1.49 29.38
N THR A 174 11.93 -1.26 29.66
CA THR A 174 11.02 -0.60 28.75
C THR A 174 11.34 0.88 28.61
N THR A 175 11.27 1.40 27.38
CA THR A 175 11.44 2.82 27.09
C THR A 175 10.22 3.34 26.33
N ALA A 176 10.00 4.66 26.35
CA ALA A 176 8.94 5.28 25.56
C ALA A 176 9.22 5.10 24.06
N GLY A 177 8.18 4.90 23.26
CA GLY A 177 8.35 4.65 21.84
C GLY A 177 7.10 4.15 21.13
N THR A 178 7.30 3.76 19.87
CA THR A 178 6.29 3.08 19.05
C THR A 178 6.75 1.66 18.78
N PHE A 179 5.90 0.70 19.11
CA PHE A 179 6.20 -0.73 19.10
C PHE A 179 5.11 -1.50 18.35
N ARG A 180 5.42 -2.70 17.90
CA ARG A 180 4.39 -3.69 17.58
C ARG A 180 3.78 -4.22 18.87
N ALA A 181 2.55 -4.69 18.76
CA ALA A 181 1.94 -5.46 19.82
C ALA A 181 2.77 -6.73 20.09
N VAL A 182 2.89 -7.09 21.37
CA VAL A 182 3.61 -8.29 21.80
C VAL A 182 2.80 -9.06 22.85
N ASN A 183 3.06 -10.36 22.90
CA ASN A 183 2.62 -11.29 23.92
C ASN A 183 3.78 -12.29 24.09
N TYR A 184 4.43 -12.31 25.25
CA TYR A 184 5.47 -13.28 25.56
C TYR A 184 4.88 -14.49 26.28
N GLY A 185 5.57 -15.61 26.23
CA GLY A 185 5.05 -16.87 26.78
C GLY A 185 5.87 -17.32 27.97
N ASN A 186 5.24 -17.98 28.93
CA ASN A 186 5.86 -18.41 30.17
C ASN A 186 6.90 -19.55 30.01
N GLY A 187 8.11 -19.24 29.53
CA GLY A 187 9.29 -20.14 29.51
C GLY A 187 9.15 -21.45 28.69
N ALA A 188 7.96 -21.76 28.17
CA ALA A 188 7.62 -22.95 27.38
C ALA A 188 6.94 -22.60 26.05
N GLY A 189 6.85 -21.30 25.70
CA GLY A 189 6.11 -20.82 24.54
C GLY A 189 4.59 -21.00 24.66
N ILE A 190 4.10 -21.09 25.89
CA ILE A 190 2.67 -21.12 26.23
C ILE A 190 2.29 -19.69 26.58
N PHE A 191 1.33 -19.14 25.85
CA PHE A 191 0.75 -17.81 26.10
C PHE A 191 -0.56 -18.08 26.82
N THR A 192 -0.70 -17.75 28.10
CA THR A 192 -1.92 -18.07 28.87
C THR A 192 -2.35 -16.88 29.68
N ASP A 193 -3.18 -16.04 29.08
CA ASP A 193 -3.52 -14.74 29.64
C ASP A 193 -4.98 -14.77 30.08
N THR A 194 -5.24 -14.44 31.34
CA THR A 194 -6.60 -14.51 31.90
C THR A 194 -7.14 -13.13 32.23
N PHE A 195 -8.23 -12.78 31.56
CA PHE A 195 -8.97 -11.54 31.75
C PHE A 195 -10.25 -11.82 32.55
N PRO A 196 -10.39 -11.38 33.81
CA PRO A 196 -11.61 -11.60 34.59
C PRO A 196 -12.86 -10.95 34.01
N ALA A 197 -14.04 -11.34 34.48
CA ALA A 197 -15.28 -10.65 34.13
C ALA A 197 -15.18 -9.14 34.48
N PRO A 198 -15.71 -8.23 33.65
CA PRO A 198 -16.68 -8.44 32.57
C PRO A 198 -16.08 -8.71 31.18
N PHE A 199 -14.80 -9.09 31.07
CA PHE A 199 -14.25 -9.52 29.78
C PHE A 199 -15.05 -10.71 29.20
N PRO A 200 -15.36 -10.73 27.88
CA PRO A 200 -16.16 -11.79 27.28
C PRO A 200 -15.48 -13.16 27.30
N ALA A 201 -16.27 -14.23 27.42
CA ALA A 201 -15.76 -15.60 27.29
C ALA A 201 -15.40 -15.94 25.81
N PRO A 202 -14.38 -16.78 25.55
CA PRO A 202 -13.44 -17.35 26.53
C PRO A 202 -12.52 -16.27 27.10
N ASN A 203 -12.33 -16.31 28.42
CA ASN A 203 -11.65 -15.27 29.17
C ASN A 203 -10.22 -15.66 29.59
N THR A 204 -9.82 -16.89 29.28
CA THR A 204 -8.43 -17.33 29.23
C THR A 204 -8.06 -17.53 27.78
N LEU A 205 -7.01 -16.84 27.33
CA LEU A 205 -6.55 -16.81 25.96
C LEU A 205 -5.27 -17.61 25.85
N THR A 206 -5.24 -18.62 24.98
CA THR A 206 -4.08 -19.52 24.85
C THR A 206 -3.25 -19.32 23.57
N GLU A 207 -3.77 -18.49 22.66
CA GLU A 207 -3.30 -18.33 21.28
C GLU A 207 -3.65 -16.93 20.76
N ALA A 208 -3.73 -15.90 21.62
CA ALA A 208 -4.08 -14.56 21.16
C ALA A 208 -2.86 -13.93 20.47
N PRO A 209 -2.80 -13.85 19.12
CA PRO A 209 -1.69 -13.17 18.48
C PRO A 209 -1.77 -11.68 18.82
N ALA A 210 -0.63 -11.11 19.18
CA ALA A 210 -0.50 -9.69 19.41
C ALA A 210 -0.45 -8.95 18.06
N ASP A 211 -1.61 -8.76 17.43
CA ASP A 211 -1.70 -8.10 16.14
C ASP A 211 -2.95 -7.22 16.00
N LEU A 212 -2.71 -5.90 15.91
CA LEU A 212 -3.74 -4.89 15.64
C LEU A 212 -4.34 -5.02 14.21
N SER A 213 -3.75 -5.83 13.32
CA SER A 213 -4.28 -6.06 11.98
C SER A 213 -5.64 -6.77 11.98
N VAL A 214 -6.03 -7.41 13.09
CA VAL A 214 -7.36 -8.03 13.26
C VAL A 214 -8.52 -7.04 13.07
N PHE A 215 -8.26 -5.75 13.23
CA PHE A 215 -9.24 -4.69 13.03
C PHE A 215 -9.33 -4.21 11.56
N HIS A 216 -8.43 -4.63 10.67
CA HIS A 216 -8.46 -4.21 9.27
C HIS A 216 -9.76 -4.63 8.57
N GLN A 217 -10.30 -3.73 7.74
CA GLN A 217 -11.57 -3.92 6.99
C GLN A 217 -12.81 -4.13 7.87
N THR A 218 -12.75 -3.72 9.14
CA THR A 218 -13.89 -3.76 10.06
C THR A 218 -14.54 -2.37 10.19
N ASP A 219 -15.83 -2.31 10.52
CA ASP A 219 -16.54 -1.09 10.90
C ASP A 219 -15.98 -0.54 12.24
N PRO A 220 -15.46 0.70 12.27
CA PRO A 220 -14.92 1.29 13.50
C PRO A 220 -15.98 1.80 14.47
N ASN A 221 -17.25 1.95 14.06
CA ASN A 221 -18.26 2.57 14.90
C ASN A 221 -18.71 1.64 16.03
N GLY A 222 -18.80 2.21 17.24
CA GLY A 222 -19.22 1.51 18.45
C GLY A 222 -18.23 1.69 19.59
N GLN A 223 -18.35 0.81 20.58
CA GLN A 223 -17.50 0.82 21.77
C GLN A 223 -16.20 0.08 21.51
N TRP A 224 -15.09 0.76 21.77
CA TRP A 224 -13.76 0.18 21.91
C TRP A 224 -13.45 0.05 23.40
N LYS A 225 -12.91 -1.08 23.82
CA LYS A 225 -12.69 -1.38 25.23
C LYS A 225 -11.25 -1.82 25.45
N LEU A 226 -10.56 -1.12 26.34
CA LEU A 226 -9.25 -1.52 26.83
C LEU A 226 -9.42 -2.26 28.16
N TYR A 227 -8.88 -3.47 28.25
CA TYR A 227 -8.83 -4.25 29.47
C TYR A 227 -7.36 -4.34 29.90
N VAL A 228 -7.12 -4.05 31.18
CA VAL A 228 -5.79 -4.04 31.80
C VAL A 228 -5.84 -4.91 33.04
N VAL A 229 -4.94 -5.88 33.14
CA VAL A 229 -4.77 -6.78 34.28
C VAL A 229 -3.31 -6.72 34.71
N ASP A 230 -3.11 -6.77 36.00
CA ASP A 230 -1.84 -7.16 36.60
C ASP A 230 -2.01 -8.62 37.05
N ASP A 231 -1.15 -9.54 36.60
CA ASP A 231 -1.36 -10.98 36.76
C ASP A 231 -0.38 -11.65 37.75
N ALA A 232 0.58 -10.90 38.28
CA ALA A 232 1.51 -11.34 39.32
C ALA A 232 1.37 -10.50 40.59
N GLY A 233 2.11 -10.83 41.64
CA GLY A 233 1.97 -10.17 42.94
C GLY A 233 3.12 -9.20 43.22
N GLN A 234 2.89 -8.27 44.17
CA GLN A 234 3.85 -7.36 44.83
C GLN A 234 4.03 -5.99 44.18
N ASP A 235 3.55 -5.82 42.96
CA ASP A 235 3.80 -4.64 42.14
C ASP A 235 2.49 -3.96 41.75
N SER A 236 2.57 -2.68 41.42
CA SER A 236 1.39 -1.92 41.00
C SER A 236 1.80 -0.70 40.19
N GLY A 237 0.83 -0.06 39.55
CA GLY A 237 1.13 1.12 38.78
C GLY A 237 -0.08 1.86 38.24
N SER A 238 0.11 2.55 37.12
CA SER A 238 -0.93 3.35 36.52
C SER A 238 -0.69 3.67 35.05
N ILE A 239 -1.78 3.93 34.35
CA ILE A 239 -1.83 4.65 33.08
C ILE A 239 -2.51 5.97 33.37
N SER A 240 -1.74 6.92 33.93
CA SER A 240 -2.31 8.11 34.57
C SER A 240 -2.91 9.11 33.58
N GLY A 241 -2.51 9.07 32.30
CA GLY A 241 -3.13 9.83 31.21
C GLY A 241 -4.20 9.05 30.45
N GLY A 242 -4.58 7.86 30.92
CA GLY A 242 -5.47 6.94 30.22
C GLY A 242 -4.88 6.48 28.88
N TRP A 243 -5.71 6.28 27.87
CA TRP A 243 -5.27 5.77 26.57
C TRP A 243 -5.91 6.51 25.40
N THR A 244 -5.18 6.55 24.28
CA THR A 244 -5.62 7.16 23.02
C THR A 244 -5.76 6.08 21.96
N LEU A 245 -6.88 6.10 21.23
CA LEU A 245 -7.13 5.27 20.07
C LEU A 245 -6.99 6.11 18.81
N PHE A 246 -6.16 5.65 17.87
CA PHE A 246 -6.09 6.21 16.53
C PHE A 246 -6.65 5.19 15.54
N VAL A 247 -7.80 5.50 14.96
CA VAL A 247 -8.38 4.72 13.87
C VAL A 247 -8.12 5.46 12.57
N THR A 248 -7.32 4.86 11.69
CA THR A 248 -7.13 5.38 10.35
C THR A 248 -8.11 4.72 9.40
N VAL A 249 -8.81 5.54 8.62
CA VAL A 249 -9.66 5.11 7.51
C VAL A 249 -9.24 5.81 6.22
N PRO A 250 -9.58 5.24 5.04
CA PRO A 250 -9.35 5.86 3.75
C PRO A 250 -9.87 7.31 3.68
N ALA A 251 -9.06 8.22 3.15
CA ALA A 251 -9.52 9.52 2.71
C ALA A 251 -10.41 9.40 1.48
N ILE A 252 -11.32 10.37 1.29
CA ILE A 252 -12.16 10.47 0.10
C ILE A 252 -11.87 11.79 -0.61
N PHE A 253 -11.27 11.70 -1.79
CA PHE A 253 -11.05 12.82 -2.69
C PHE A 253 -12.19 12.86 -3.72
N THR A 254 -12.88 13.99 -3.83
CA THR A 254 -14.06 14.10 -4.72
C THR A 254 -13.72 15.01 -5.88
N VAL A 255 -13.55 14.42 -7.07
CA VAL A 255 -13.34 15.15 -8.31
C VAL A 255 -14.59 15.95 -8.64
N ASN A 256 -14.44 17.27 -8.78
CA ASN A 256 -15.53 18.22 -9.06
C ASN A 256 -15.25 19.06 -10.32
N SER A 257 -14.10 18.85 -10.98
CA SER A 257 -13.70 19.57 -12.19
C SER A 257 -13.39 18.62 -13.34
N THR A 258 -13.82 18.99 -14.54
CA THR A 258 -13.42 18.31 -15.78
C THR A 258 -12.10 18.84 -16.34
N ASN A 259 -11.61 19.95 -15.80
CA ASN A 259 -10.30 20.47 -16.15
C ASN A 259 -9.21 19.54 -15.58
N ASP A 260 -7.99 19.67 -16.08
CA ASP A 260 -6.82 18.95 -15.55
C ASP A 260 -5.57 19.86 -15.48
N PRO A 261 -5.63 21.09 -14.92
CA PRO A 261 -4.47 21.98 -14.77
C PRO A 261 -3.35 21.37 -13.93
N GLY A 262 -3.67 20.53 -12.94
CA GLY A 262 -2.69 19.93 -12.04
C GLY A 262 -1.97 20.95 -11.17
N ASN A 263 -2.74 21.87 -10.58
CA ASN A 263 -2.19 22.92 -9.73
C ASN A 263 -1.77 22.38 -8.34
N GLY A 264 -2.16 21.15 -8.01
CA GLY A 264 -1.71 20.39 -6.85
C GLY A 264 -2.65 20.44 -5.63
N VAL A 265 -3.82 21.07 -5.73
CA VAL A 265 -4.81 21.12 -4.64
C VAL A 265 -6.10 20.42 -5.07
N CYS A 266 -6.61 19.52 -4.23
CA CYS A 266 -7.93 18.90 -4.40
C CYS A 266 -8.85 19.37 -3.26
N ASP A 267 -9.69 20.37 -3.54
CA ASP A 267 -10.59 20.95 -2.55
C ASP A 267 -12.02 21.18 -3.11
N ALA A 268 -12.85 21.87 -2.33
CA ALA A 268 -14.22 22.19 -2.72
C ALA A 268 -14.32 23.24 -3.86
N SER A 269 -13.27 24.03 -4.10
CA SER A 269 -13.18 25.01 -5.18
C SER A 269 -12.81 24.32 -6.50
N GLU A 270 -11.76 23.51 -6.48
CA GLU A 270 -11.37 22.67 -7.61
C GLU A 270 -10.65 21.42 -7.10
N CYS A 271 -11.10 20.27 -7.61
CA CYS A 271 -10.40 19.01 -7.51
C CYS A 271 -10.51 18.30 -8.86
N THR A 272 -9.39 18.23 -9.56
CA THR A 272 -9.23 17.51 -10.82
C THR A 272 -8.91 16.04 -10.55
N LEU A 273 -9.03 15.17 -11.56
CA LEU A 273 -8.64 13.75 -11.41
C LEU A 273 -7.15 13.62 -11.04
N ARG A 274 -6.28 14.46 -11.60
CA ARG A 274 -4.85 14.47 -11.28
C ARG A 274 -4.59 14.87 -9.85
N GLU A 275 -5.22 15.94 -9.37
CA GLU A 275 -5.04 16.39 -7.99
C GLU A 275 -5.58 15.34 -7.02
N ALA A 276 -6.74 14.73 -7.29
CA ALA A 276 -7.26 13.63 -6.47
C ALA A 276 -6.28 12.44 -6.38
N ILE A 277 -5.62 12.08 -7.50
CA ILE A 277 -4.60 11.02 -7.51
C ILE A 277 -3.36 11.44 -6.72
N THR A 278 -2.87 12.66 -6.93
CA THR A 278 -1.71 13.17 -6.19
C THR A 278 -1.98 13.23 -4.69
N SER A 279 -3.14 13.72 -4.27
CA SER A 279 -3.51 13.78 -2.86
C SER A 279 -3.66 12.38 -2.26
N ALA A 280 -4.27 11.43 -2.97
CA ALA A 280 -4.36 10.03 -2.52
C ALA A 280 -3.00 9.30 -2.45
N ILE A 281 -2.00 9.73 -3.22
CA ILE A 281 -0.62 9.22 -3.12
C ILE A 281 0.08 9.78 -1.87
N ASN A 282 -0.20 11.04 -1.52
CA ASN A 282 0.47 11.73 -0.42
C ASN A 282 -0.20 11.50 0.95
N ALA A 283 -1.46 11.08 0.97
CA ALA A 283 -2.19 10.82 2.21
C ALA A 283 -1.65 9.57 2.93
N THR A 284 -1.66 9.62 4.27
CA THR A 284 -1.35 8.44 5.08
C THR A 284 -2.53 7.45 5.05
N GLY A 285 -2.36 6.18 5.42
CA GLY A 285 -3.52 5.29 5.64
C GLY A 285 -4.04 4.44 4.47
N ASN A 286 -3.27 4.32 3.38
CA ASN A 286 -3.31 3.35 2.27
C ASN A 286 -4.67 2.65 2.02
N SER A 287 -5.23 2.85 0.83
CA SER A 287 -6.54 2.41 0.29
C SER A 287 -7.58 3.53 0.16
N ASP A 288 -7.14 4.76 -0.09
CA ASP A 288 -7.97 5.95 -0.32
C ASP A 288 -8.94 5.81 -1.49
N GLN A 289 -9.98 6.64 -1.49
CA GLN A 289 -11.02 6.62 -2.50
C GLN A 289 -11.04 7.93 -3.29
N ILE A 290 -11.03 7.82 -4.60
CA ILE A 290 -11.34 8.90 -5.52
C ILE A 290 -12.76 8.68 -6.02
N SER A 291 -13.62 9.67 -5.78
CA SER A 291 -15.01 9.69 -6.23
C SER A 291 -15.27 10.93 -7.10
N PHE A 292 -16.47 11.04 -7.65
CA PHE A 292 -16.87 12.16 -8.50
C PHE A 292 -18.13 12.79 -7.95
N ASP A 293 -18.17 14.12 -7.96
CA ASP A 293 -19.30 14.88 -7.45
C ASP A 293 -20.55 14.73 -8.35
N PRO A 294 -21.73 15.22 -7.89
CA PRO A 294 -22.95 15.14 -8.67
C PRO A 294 -22.94 15.84 -10.04
N SER A 295 -21.96 16.71 -10.33
CA SER A 295 -21.84 17.36 -11.64
C SER A 295 -21.53 16.35 -12.76
N PHE A 296 -20.96 15.20 -12.41
CA PHE A 296 -20.71 14.07 -13.30
C PHE A 296 -21.92 13.12 -13.48
N ASN A 297 -23.09 13.44 -12.92
CA ASN A 297 -24.35 12.71 -13.21
C ASN A 297 -24.90 12.96 -14.62
N SER A 298 -24.15 13.69 -15.44
CA SER A 298 -24.37 13.88 -16.88
C SER A 298 -23.08 13.55 -17.64
N PRO A 299 -23.13 13.13 -18.92
CA PRO A 299 -21.92 12.80 -19.67
C PRO A 299 -20.87 13.93 -19.67
N LYS A 300 -19.68 13.63 -19.15
CA LYS A 300 -18.51 14.50 -19.09
C LYS A 300 -17.31 13.82 -19.72
N THR A 301 -16.35 14.64 -20.17
CA THR A 301 -15.05 14.18 -20.62
C THR A 301 -13.96 14.96 -19.91
N ILE A 302 -13.00 14.25 -19.33
CA ILE A 302 -11.75 14.80 -18.82
C ILE A 302 -10.71 14.63 -19.92
N GLU A 303 -10.20 15.74 -20.43
CA GLU A 303 -9.18 15.77 -21.48
C GLU A 303 -7.79 15.93 -20.87
N LEU A 304 -7.00 14.86 -20.93
CA LEU A 304 -5.64 14.85 -20.44
C LEU A 304 -4.71 15.43 -21.52
N LEU A 305 -3.99 16.50 -21.19
CA LEU A 305 -2.93 17.06 -22.05
C LEU A 305 -1.55 16.48 -21.74
N THR A 306 -1.38 15.94 -20.53
CA THR A 306 -0.16 15.30 -20.02
C THR A 306 -0.52 13.99 -19.30
N PRO A 307 0.44 13.05 -19.11
CA PRO A 307 0.18 11.81 -18.38
C PRO A 307 -0.31 12.10 -16.95
N LEU A 308 -1.25 11.31 -16.42
CA LEU A 308 -1.60 11.34 -14.99
C LEU A 308 -0.39 10.91 -14.13
N PRO A 309 -0.34 11.27 -12.83
CA PRO A 309 0.68 10.79 -11.92
C PRO A 309 0.68 9.26 -11.87
N ASP A 310 1.86 8.65 -11.77
CA ASP A 310 1.97 7.21 -11.57
C ASP A 310 1.37 6.85 -10.19
N ILE A 311 0.49 5.86 -10.15
CA ILE A 311 -0.14 5.42 -8.90
C ILE A 311 0.86 4.54 -8.17
N THR A 312 1.29 5.00 -6.99
CA THR A 312 2.28 4.34 -6.12
C THR A 312 1.69 3.74 -4.85
N GLU A 313 0.44 4.08 -4.54
CA GLU A 313 -0.24 3.64 -3.31
C GLU A 313 -1.53 2.88 -3.60
N SER A 314 -2.01 2.16 -2.58
CA SER A 314 -3.30 1.47 -2.68
C SER A 314 -4.43 2.48 -2.75
N MET A 315 -5.33 2.37 -3.73
CA MET A 315 -6.48 3.26 -3.86
C MET A 315 -7.61 2.65 -4.71
N ALA A 316 -8.80 3.24 -4.60
CA ALA A 316 -9.95 2.96 -5.43
C ALA A 316 -10.42 4.22 -6.18
N ILE A 317 -10.49 4.16 -7.51
CA ILE A 317 -11.00 5.24 -8.36
C ILE A 317 -12.40 4.83 -8.86
N ALA A 318 -13.43 5.42 -8.28
CA ALA A 318 -14.83 5.08 -8.50
C ALA A 318 -15.54 6.12 -9.37
N GLY A 319 -15.52 5.89 -10.70
CA GLY A 319 -16.25 6.70 -11.65
C GLY A 319 -17.79 6.52 -11.55
N PRO A 320 -18.57 7.51 -11.99
CA PRO A 320 -20.04 7.51 -11.89
C PRO A 320 -20.73 6.53 -12.85
N GLY A 321 -20.01 6.01 -13.85
CA GLY A 321 -20.50 5.12 -14.89
C GLY A 321 -19.78 5.33 -16.22
N ALA A 322 -19.51 4.27 -16.97
CA ALA A 322 -18.79 4.36 -18.25
C ALA A 322 -19.55 5.15 -19.34
N ASN A 323 -20.85 5.35 -19.18
CA ASN A 323 -21.68 6.22 -20.02
C ASN A 323 -21.70 7.70 -19.55
N LEU A 324 -21.17 7.98 -18.36
CA LEU A 324 -21.17 9.30 -17.73
C LEU A 324 -19.78 9.94 -17.72
N LEU A 325 -18.72 9.16 -17.46
CA LEU A 325 -17.36 9.69 -17.42
C LEU A 325 -16.51 9.08 -18.54
N THR A 326 -15.98 9.93 -19.41
CA THR A 326 -14.87 9.58 -20.30
C THR A 326 -13.58 10.24 -19.80
N VAL A 327 -12.53 9.46 -19.57
CA VAL A 327 -11.17 9.96 -19.35
C VAL A 327 -10.38 9.66 -20.62
N ARG A 328 -9.87 10.73 -21.25
CA ARG A 328 -9.27 10.64 -22.58
C ARG A 328 -7.95 11.37 -22.64
N ARG A 329 -6.97 10.75 -23.29
CA ARG A 329 -5.82 11.51 -23.80
C ARG A 329 -6.31 12.43 -24.91
N SER A 330 -6.12 13.72 -24.75
CA SER A 330 -6.55 14.73 -25.72
C SER A 330 -5.93 14.48 -27.10
N LEU A 331 -6.72 14.73 -28.15
CA LEU A 331 -6.23 14.71 -29.53
C LEU A 331 -5.20 15.82 -29.79
N THR A 332 -5.17 16.85 -28.96
CA THR A 332 -4.20 17.96 -29.03
C THR A 332 -3.02 17.80 -28.07
N ALA A 333 -2.95 16.69 -27.32
CA ALA A 333 -1.82 16.42 -26.43
C ALA A 333 -0.51 16.35 -27.23
N ALA A 334 0.52 17.05 -26.75
CA ALA A 334 1.80 17.19 -27.45
C ALA A 334 2.58 15.86 -27.53
N THR A 335 2.38 14.96 -26.57
CA THR A 335 3.07 13.67 -26.47
C THR A 335 2.07 12.52 -26.43
N ASN A 336 2.55 11.33 -26.78
CA ASN A 336 1.80 10.08 -26.61
C ASN A 336 2.00 9.58 -25.17
N PHE A 337 0.90 9.23 -24.50
CA PHE A 337 0.93 8.64 -23.17
C PHE A 337 -0.28 7.74 -22.92
N ARG A 338 -0.13 6.80 -21.99
CA ARG A 338 -1.22 5.99 -21.46
C ARG A 338 -2.08 6.76 -20.47
N ILE A 339 -3.29 6.29 -20.19
CA ILE A 339 -4.19 6.98 -19.24
C ILE A 339 -3.74 6.74 -17.80
N PHE A 340 -3.53 5.48 -17.40
CA PHE A 340 -3.08 5.13 -16.03
C PHE A 340 -1.82 4.26 -16.04
N THR A 341 -0.89 4.59 -15.15
CA THR A 341 0.27 3.77 -14.79
C THR A 341 0.13 3.35 -13.32
N ILE A 342 0.23 2.06 -13.03
CA ILE A 342 0.26 1.51 -11.68
C ILE A 342 1.61 0.82 -11.48
N VAL A 343 2.42 1.32 -10.55
CA VAL A 343 3.77 0.79 -10.28
C VAL A 343 3.72 -0.55 -9.56
N GLY A 344 4.85 -1.25 -9.47
CA GLY A 344 4.97 -2.51 -8.73
C GLY A 344 5.10 -2.31 -7.22
N GLY A 345 4.63 -3.28 -6.43
CA GLY A 345 4.82 -3.32 -4.98
C GLY A 345 3.68 -2.74 -4.14
N ILE A 346 2.53 -2.42 -4.74
CA ILE A 346 1.37 -1.87 -4.02
C ILE A 346 0.64 -3.00 -3.28
N ALA A 347 0.65 -2.95 -1.95
CA ALA A 347 0.20 -4.03 -1.07
C ALA A 347 -1.26 -4.49 -1.33
N ASN A 348 -2.21 -3.55 -1.42
CA ASN A 348 -3.63 -3.89 -1.61
C ASN A 348 -4.09 -3.76 -3.09
N GLY A 349 -3.18 -3.32 -3.97
CA GLY A 349 -3.46 -3.04 -5.38
C GLY A 349 -4.31 -1.80 -5.62
N VAL A 350 -4.79 -1.66 -6.85
CA VAL A 350 -5.60 -0.53 -7.32
C VAL A 350 -6.91 -1.03 -7.89
N ALA A 351 -8.02 -0.38 -7.53
CA ALA A 351 -9.34 -0.63 -8.10
C ALA A 351 -9.78 0.56 -8.96
N ILE A 352 -10.27 0.30 -10.17
CA ILE A 352 -10.79 1.35 -11.07
C ILE A 352 -12.17 0.90 -11.57
N SER A 353 -13.17 1.78 -11.46
CA SER A 353 -14.54 1.44 -11.84
C SER A 353 -15.31 2.57 -12.51
N GLY A 354 -16.38 2.21 -13.23
CA GLY A 354 -17.39 3.14 -13.70
C GLY A 354 -16.90 4.27 -14.61
N MET A 355 -16.02 4.00 -15.58
CA MET A 355 -15.56 5.03 -16.53
C MET A 355 -15.20 4.46 -17.90
N HIS A 356 -15.18 5.33 -18.90
CA HIS A 356 -14.70 5.07 -20.25
C HIS A 356 -13.28 5.61 -20.43
N LEU A 357 -12.32 4.74 -20.74
CA LEU A 357 -10.93 5.09 -20.98
C LEU A 357 -10.62 4.98 -22.47
N THR A 358 -10.17 6.07 -23.09
CA THR A 358 -9.96 6.12 -24.54
C THR A 358 -8.83 7.03 -25.00
N GLY A 359 -8.31 6.77 -26.20
CA GLY A 359 -7.29 7.59 -26.85
C GLY A 359 -5.88 7.47 -26.26
N GLY A 360 -5.71 6.64 -25.23
CA GLY A 360 -4.40 6.35 -24.64
C GLY A 360 -3.44 5.73 -25.65
N ARG A 361 -2.19 6.16 -25.64
CA ARG A 361 -1.17 5.80 -26.63
C ARG A 361 0.21 5.63 -25.99
N ALA A 362 0.62 4.39 -25.74
CA ALA A 362 1.95 4.04 -25.23
C ALA A 362 2.86 3.63 -26.39
N THR A 363 3.50 4.59 -27.07
CA THR A 363 4.32 4.27 -28.26
C THR A 363 5.62 3.58 -27.86
N GLY A 364 5.79 2.31 -28.25
CA GLY A 364 6.96 1.52 -27.89
C GLY A 364 6.97 1.00 -26.45
N ASP A 365 5.83 1.10 -25.76
CA ASP A 365 5.68 0.70 -24.35
C ASP A 365 4.31 0.04 -24.14
N PHE A 366 4.10 -0.61 -23.01
CA PHE A 366 2.92 -1.44 -22.76
C PHE A 366 1.73 -0.63 -22.23
N GLY A 367 0.53 -1.19 -22.41
CA GLY A 367 -0.69 -0.70 -21.74
C GLY A 367 -1.14 0.66 -22.25
N GLY A 368 -1.82 0.69 -23.40
CA GLY A 368 -2.27 1.95 -24.00
C GLY A 368 -3.28 2.70 -23.14
N GLY A 369 -4.26 1.99 -22.59
CA GLY A 369 -5.18 2.53 -21.58
C GLY A 369 -4.57 2.48 -20.20
N ILE A 370 -4.24 1.27 -19.74
CA ILE A 370 -3.73 1.00 -18.39
C ILE A 370 -2.49 0.10 -18.48
N TYR A 371 -1.44 0.46 -17.75
CA TYR A 371 -0.31 -0.42 -17.44
C TYR A 371 -0.26 -0.68 -15.94
N SER A 372 -0.12 -1.94 -15.52
CA SER A 372 -0.02 -2.29 -14.10
C SER A 372 1.03 -3.35 -13.81
N GLN A 373 1.82 -3.10 -12.76
CA GLN A 373 2.74 -4.05 -12.14
C GLN A 373 2.30 -4.47 -10.72
N SER A 374 1.15 -4.00 -10.28
CA SER A 374 0.50 -4.41 -9.02
C SER A 374 -0.88 -4.98 -9.30
N LYS A 375 -1.48 -5.59 -8.28
CA LYS A 375 -2.82 -6.15 -8.38
C LYS A 375 -3.81 -5.10 -8.90
N LEU A 376 -4.53 -5.43 -9.99
CA LEU A 376 -5.44 -4.51 -10.65
C LEU A 376 -6.87 -5.09 -10.68
N SER A 377 -7.81 -4.36 -10.09
CA SER A 377 -9.24 -4.68 -10.15
C SER A 377 -9.97 -3.67 -11.02
N LEU A 378 -10.57 -4.15 -12.12
CA LEU A 378 -11.37 -3.32 -13.03
C LEU A 378 -12.84 -3.72 -12.93
N ASN A 379 -13.73 -2.76 -12.75
CA ASN A 379 -15.16 -3.02 -12.63
C ASN A 379 -16.00 -2.08 -13.51
N ASN A 380 -16.83 -2.64 -14.38
CA ASN A 380 -17.76 -1.86 -15.22
C ASN A 380 -17.06 -0.74 -16.03
N LEU A 381 -15.84 -1.01 -16.51
CA LEU A 381 -15.13 -0.08 -17.38
C LEU A 381 -15.48 -0.31 -18.84
N TYR A 382 -15.44 0.76 -19.62
CA TYR A 382 -15.31 0.69 -21.06
C TYR A 382 -13.90 1.13 -21.43
N VAL A 383 -13.06 0.26 -21.99
CA VAL A 383 -11.67 0.59 -22.36
C VAL A 383 -11.54 0.38 -23.85
N ALA A 384 -11.54 1.48 -24.61
CA ALA A 384 -11.67 1.41 -26.05
C ALA A 384 -10.85 2.44 -26.82
N GLY A 385 -10.41 2.08 -28.03
CA GLY A 385 -9.66 3.00 -28.89
C GLY A 385 -8.28 3.38 -28.34
N ASN A 386 -7.67 2.50 -27.53
CA ASN A 386 -6.34 2.71 -26.97
C ASN A 386 -5.30 1.92 -27.75
N SER A 387 -4.04 2.36 -27.66
CA SER A 387 -2.92 1.76 -28.40
C SER A 387 -1.63 1.68 -27.59
N GLY A 388 -0.87 0.61 -27.80
CA GLY A 388 0.39 0.33 -27.11
C GLY A 388 1.27 -0.60 -27.94
N ALA A 389 2.46 -0.94 -27.42
CA ALA A 389 3.27 -2.03 -27.97
C ALA A 389 2.56 -3.38 -27.76
N ASP A 390 2.14 -3.64 -26.52
CA ASP A 390 1.31 -4.79 -26.12
C ASP A 390 0.19 -4.33 -25.19
N GLY A 391 -0.96 -5.02 -25.21
CA GLY A 391 -2.06 -4.71 -24.31
C GLY A 391 -2.67 -3.33 -24.57
N GLY A 392 -3.30 -3.14 -25.72
CA GLY A 392 -3.77 -1.81 -26.16
C GLY A 392 -4.72 -1.19 -25.14
N ALA A 393 -5.61 -1.99 -24.57
CA ALA A 393 -6.47 -1.60 -23.47
C ALA A 393 -5.71 -1.67 -22.13
N VAL A 394 -5.17 -2.86 -21.81
CA VAL A 394 -4.52 -3.14 -20.53
C VAL A 394 -3.29 -4.02 -20.77
N SER A 395 -2.17 -3.67 -20.15
CA SER A 395 -1.06 -4.60 -19.95
C SER A 395 -0.81 -4.80 -18.46
N LEU A 396 -0.83 -6.06 -18.02
CA LEU A 396 -0.69 -6.48 -16.62
C LEU A 396 0.54 -7.39 -16.50
N VAL A 397 1.50 -6.98 -15.67
CA VAL A 397 2.82 -7.62 -15.55
C VAL A 397 3.06 -8.07 -14.12
N VAL A 398 3.39 -9.35 -13.94
CA VAL A 398 3.75 -10.01 -12.67
C VAL A 398 2.82 -9.62 -11.52
N SER A 399 1.51 -9.69 -11.78
CA SER A 399 0.49 -9.25 -10.84
C SER A 399 -0.89 -9.87 -11.11
N ASP A 400 -1.74 -9.91 -10.08
CA ASP A 400 -3.11 -10.42 -10.21
C ASP A 400 -4.04 -9.41 -10.90
N GLY A 401 -4.99 -9.92 -11.69
CA GLY A 401 -6.00 -9.12 -12.37
C GLY A 401 -7.42 -9.62 -12.10
N ILE A 402 -8.35 -8.72 -11.78
CA ILE A 402 -9.78 -9.06 -11.64
C ILE A 402 -10.61 -8.08 -12.45
N PHE A 403 -11.07 -8.49 -13.63
CA PHE A 403 -11.84 -7.65 -14.55
C PHE A 403 -13.29 -8.12 -14.64
N ALA A 404 -14.21 -7.32 -14.08
CA ALA A 404 -15.62 -7.69 -13.96
C ALA A 404 -16.54 -6.69 -14.67
N GLY A 405 -17.40 -7.16 -15.58
CA GLY A 405 -18.37 -6.29 -16.27
C GLY A 405 -17.74 -5.29 -17.24
N CYS A 406 -16.48 -5.50 -17.61
CA CYS A 406 -15.75 -4.56 -18.46
C CYS A 406 -16.01 -4.82 -19.95
N THR A 407 -15.85 -3.79 -20.78
CA THR A 407 -15.81 -3.92 -22.23
C THR A 407 -14.46 -3.43 -22.73
N PHE A 408 -13.71 -4.29 -23.42
CA PHE A 408 -12.44 -3.97 -24.06
C PHE A 408 -12.62 -4.04 -25.57
N SER A 409 -12.62 -2.90 -26.25
CA SER A 409 -12.92 -2.90 -27.69
C SER A 409 -12.13 -1.92 -28.54
N ASN A 410 -11.88 -2.28 -29.79
CA ASN A 410 -11.23 -1.40 -30.77
C ASN A 410 -9.87 -0.87 -30.26
N ASN A 411 -9.18 -1.64 -29.43
CA ASN A 411 -7.82 -1.34 -29.01
C ASN A 411 -6.85 -1.97 -30.02
N ILE A 412 -5.77 -1.25 -30.34
CA ILE A 412 -4.89 -1.58 -31.46
C ILE A 412 -3.45 -1.57 -30.97
N VAL A 413 -2.74 -2.67 -31.16
CA VAL A 413 -1.30 -2.79 -30.88
C VAL A 413 -0.56 -3.38 -32.07
N THR A 414 0.76 -3.29 -32.04
CA THR A 414 1.63 -3.93 -33.03
C THR A 414 2.26 -5.24 -32.54
N GLY A 415 2.24 -5.49 -31.23
CA GLY A 415 2.69 -6.72 -30.60
C GLY A 415 1.52 -7.60 -30.15
N ASN A 416 1.52 -7.99 -28.88
CA ASN A 416 0.68 -9.04 -28.31
C ASN A 416 -0.55 -8.45 -27.59
N GLY A 417 -1.67 -9.20 -27.64
CA GLY A 417 -2.84 -8.89 -26.84
C GLY A 417 -3.49 -7.55 -27.18
N GLY A 418 -4.14 -7.45 -28.34
CA GLY A 418 -4.70 -6.19 -28.85
C GLY A 418 -5.61 -5.47 -27.85
N GLY A 419 -6.37 -6.23 -27.06
CA GLY A 419 -7.09 -5.72 -25.90
C GLY A 419 -6.24 -5.82 -24.63
N ILE A 420 -5.96 -7.05 -24.21
CA ILE A 420 -5.30 -7.34 -22.93
C ILE A 420 -4.01 -8.10 -23.18
N ASN A 421 -2.92 -7.63 -22.61
CA ASN A 421 -1.69 -8.40 -22.46
C ASN A 421 -1.49 -8.75 -20.99
N TYR A 422 -1.19 -10.01 -20.70
CA TYR A 422 -0.96 -10.50 -19.35
C TYR A 422 0.32 -11.33 -19.28
N TYR A 423 1.28 -10.85 -18.50
CA TYR A 423 2.55 -11.52 -18.28
C TYR A 423 2.64 -11.92 -16.81
N GLY A 424 2.20 -13.14 -16.46
CA GLY A 424 2.29 -13.66 -15.09
C GLY A 424 3.55 -14.52 -14.89
N ASP A 425 3.98 -14.71 -13.64
CA ASP A 425 5.19 -15.49 -13.29
C ASP A 425 4.89 -16.91 -12.74
N GLY A 426 3.68 -17.43 -13.00
CA GLY A 426 3.23 -18.73 -12.49
C GLY A 426 2.51 -18.67 -11.14
N GLY A 427 2.71 -17.61 -10.35
CA GLY A 427 1.98 -17.38 -9.08
C GLY A 427 0.73 -16.52 -9.23
N ASN A 428 0.67 -15.68 -10.28
CA ASN A 428 -0.41 -14.71 -10.47
C ASN A 428 -1.61 -15.27 -11.27
N THR A 429 -2.78 -14.70 -11.00
CA THR A 429 -4.03 -15.03 -11.70
C THR A 429 -4.68 -13.81 -12.35
N LEU A 430 -5.05 -13.95 -13.62
CA LEU A 430 -5.99 -13.05 -14.28
C LEU A 430 -7.39 -13.67 -14.33
N ARG A 431 -8.39 -12.95 -13.83
CA ARG A 431 -9.79 -13.37 -13.80
C ARG A 431 -10.68 -12.37 -14.53
N ILE A 432 -11.35 -12.81 -15.60
CA ILE A 432 -12.23 -11.98 -16.43
C ILE A 432 -13.66 -12.50 -16.37
N VAL A 433 -14.59 -11.73 -15.78
CA VAL A 433 -15.96 -12.17 -15.52
C VAL A 433 -16.97 -11.19 -16.08
N ASN A 434 -17.98 -11.70 -16.78
CA ASN A 434 -19.08 -10.93 -17.34
C ASN A 434 -18.65 -9.78 -18.26
N SER A 435 -17.48 -9.92 -18.90
CA SER A 435 -16.87 -8.89 -19.73
C SER A 435 -17.07 -9.18 -21.22
N THR A 436 -16.91 -8.14 -22.04
CA THR A 436 -16.94 -8.18 -23.50
C THR A 436 -15.57 -7.82 -24.05
N ILE A 437 -15.05 -8.61 -24.98
CA ILE A 437 -13.77 -8.35 -25.65
C ILE A 437 -14.02 -8.48 -27.15
N SER A 438 -13.90 -7.37 -27.89
CA SER A 438 -14.33 -7.33 -29.29
C SER A 438 -13.64 -6.26 -30.13
N GLY A 439 -13.26 -6.60 -31.36
CA GLY A 439 -12.70 -5.63 -32.31
C GLY A 439 -11.30 -5.13 -31.95
N ASN A 440 -10.59 -5.83 -31.06
CA ASN A 440 -9.20 -5.48 -30.75
C ASN A 440 -8.25 -6.14 -31.75
N ASP A 441 -7.22 -5.40 -32.16
CA ASP A 441 -6.28 -5.78 -33.22
C ASP A 441 -4.84 -5.78 -32.68
N ALA A 442 -4.10 -6.85 -32.97
CA ALA A 442 -2.71 -7.07 -32.57
C ALA A 442 -1.78 -7.14 -33.79
N GLY A 443 -2.24 -6.73 -34.98
CA GLY A 443 -1.51 -6.89 -36.22
C GLY A 443 -1.36 -8.36 -36.62
N SER A 444 -0.43 -8.67 -37.52
CA SER A 444 -0.25 -10.01 -38.10
C SER A 444 0.86 -10.85 -37.45
N GLY A 445 1.18 -10.60 -36.17
CA GLY A 445 2.18 -11.34 -35.40
C GLY A 445 1.72 -12.74 -34.98
N VAL A 446 2.66 -13.60 -34.54
CA VAL A 446 2.40 -15.01 -34.15
C VAL A 446 1.51 -15.13 -32.90
N GLU A 447 1.32 -14.03 -32.16
CA GLU A 447 0.42 -13.91 -30.99
C GLU A 447 -0.69 -12.86 -31.21
N ALA A 448 -1.16 -12.72 -32.45
CA ALA A 448 -2.23 -11.81 -32.83
C ALA A 448 -3.59 -12.23 -32.26
N SER A 449 -3.81 -11.98 -30.97
CA SER A 449 -5.05 -12.25 -30.26
C SER A 449 -5.54 -11.00 -29.55
N SER A 450 -6.85 -10.92 -29.26
CA SER A 450 -7.37 -9.86 -28.39
C SER A 450 -6.90 -9.99 -26.94
N ILE A 451 -6.37 -11.16 -26.54
CA ILE A 451 -5.79 -11.43 -25.22
C ILE A 451 -4.52 -12.27 -25.39
N SER A 452 -3.35 -11.78 -24.96
CA SER A 452 -2.16 -12.62 -24.75
C SER A 452 -1.94 -12.88 -23.26
N ALA A 453 -1.50 -14.10 -22.92
CA ALA A 453 -1.27 -14.54 -21.55
C ALA A 453 -0.08 -15.52 -21.48
N GLU A 454 0.98 -15.15 -20.76
CA GLU A 454 2.16 -15.99 -20.54
C GLU A 454 2.19 -16.60 -19.13
N ALA A 455 2.60 -17.88 -19.05
CA ALA A 455 2.95 -18.63 -17.84
C ALA A 455 1.97 -18.57 -16.65
N ALA A 456 0.66 -18.39 -16.87
CA ALA A 456 -0.28 -18.10 -15.78
C ALA A 456 -1.59 -18.89 -15.81
N THR A 457 -2.26 -18.95 -14.65
CA THR A 457 -3.65 -19.42 -14.55
C THR A 457 -4.58 -18.28 -14.94
N VAL A 458 -5.39 -18.48 -15.98
CA VAL A 458 -6.40 -17.50 -16.37
C VAL A 458 -7.80 -18.11 -16.29
N VAL A 459 -8.71 -17.41 -15.60
CA VAL A 459 -10.07 -17.86 -15.35
C VAL A 459 -11.07 -16.89 -15.97
N TRP A 460 -11.95 -17.36 -16.86
CA TRP A 460 -12.89 -16.47 -17.55
C TRP A 460 -14.32 -17.01 -17.66
N LYS A 461 -15.27 -16.07 -17.60
CA LYS A 461 -16.70 -16.25 -17.91
C LYS A 461 -17.16 -15.03 -18.71
N LEU A 462 -17.14 -15.11 -20.05
CA LEU A 462 -17.36 -13.97 -20.94
C LEU A 462 -18.83 -13.84 -21.38
N ARG A 463 -19.32 -12.60 -21.59
CA ARG A 463 -20.68 -12.34 -22.10
C ARG A 463 -20.78 -12.44 -23.62
N THR A 464 -19.76 -12.01 -24.35
CA THR A 464 -19.73 -12.08 -25.82
C THR A 464 -18.27 -12.12 -26.30
N VAL A 465 -17.97 -13.02 -27.24
CA VAL A 465 -16.64 -13.19 -27.87
C VAL A 465 -16.83 -13.24 -29.38
N ARG A 466 -16.16 -12.36 -30.14
CA ARG A 466 -16.19 -12.39 -31.61
C ARG A 466 -14.87 -12.80 -32.28
N SER A 467 -13.78 -12.96 -31.52
CA SER A 467 -12.53 -13.60 -31.95
C SER A 467 -11.65 -13.90 -30.73
N LEU A 468 -11.38 -15.17 -30.41
CA LEU A 468 -10.50 -15.59 -29.32
C LEU A 468 -9.66 -16.78 -29.79
N ILE A 469 -8.34 -16.62 -29.80
CA ILE A 469 -7.37 -17.69 -30.03
C ILE A 469 -6.39 -17.62 -28.85
N ILE A 470 -6.19 -18.75 -28.16
CA ILE A 470 -5.32 -18.88 -26.98
C ILE A 470 -4.22 -19.88 -27.33
N HIS A 471 -2.95 -19.49 -27.13
CA HIS A 471 -1.84 -20.43 -27.13
C HIS A 471 -1.52 -20.79 -25.66
N ARG A 472 -1.64 -22.08 -25.32
CA ARG A 472 -1.03 -22.63 -24.10
C ARG A 472 0.39 -23.04 -24.46
N PHE A 473 1.39 -22.55 -23.74
CA PHE A 473 2.74 -23.08 -23.77
C PHE A 473 2.96 -23.99 -22.56
#